data_AF-A0A3A9JI87-F1
#
_entry.id   AF-A0A3A9JI87-F1
#
_cell.length_a   1.000
_cell.length_b   1.000
_cell.length_c   1.000
_cell.angle_alpha   90.00
_cell.angle_beta   90.00
_cell.angle_gamma   90.00
#
_symmetry.space_group_name_H-M   'P 1'
#
loop_
_entity.id
_entity.type
_entity.pdbx_description
1 polymer ?
#
loop_
_entity_poly.entity_id
_entity_poly.type
_entity_poly.pdbx_seq_one_letter_code
_entity_poly.pdbx_strand_id
1 'polypeptide(L)'
;MPNEIEDYPTRLDDYLPHVIARCVEKANRHQRPYRFSLNGATTIVHPGQSAASVNEDVQRQWQAAVVPRRAHASDAGLSAN
;
A
#
# COMPACT_ATOMS: atom_id res chain seq x y z
N MET A 1 -12.73 13.59 15.88
CA MET A 1 -13.23 13.58 14.49
C MET A 1 -12.68 12.32 13.85
N PRO A 2 -13.50 11.33 13.44
CA PRO A 2 -12.94 10.16 12.77
C PRO A 2 -12.35 10.63 11.45
N ASN A 3 -11.06 10.37 11.23
CA ASN A 3 -10.41 10.56 9.94
C ASN A 3 -11.03 9.55 8.97
N GLU A 4 -12.21 9.88 8.44
CA GLU A 4 -12.93 9.02 7.53
C GLU A 4 -12.13 8.89 6.24
N ILE A 5 -11.59 7.69 6.02
CA ILE A 5 -10.83 7.32 4.83
C ILE A 5 -11.84 7.03 3.72
N GLU A 6 -11.72 7.74 2.61
CA GLU A 6 -12.58 7.52 1.44
C GLU A 6 -11.91 6.54 0.46
N ASP A 7 -12.68 5.60 -0.06
CA ASP A 7 -12.18 4.64 -1.04
C ASP A 7 -12.18 5.24 -2.45
N TYR A 8 -11.01 5.25 -3.08
CA TYR A 8 -10.85 5.61 -4.48
C TYR A 8 -11.03 4.36 -5.36
N PRO A 9 -12.00 4.37 -6.30
CA PRO A 9 -12.28 3.22 -7.14
C PRO A 9 -11.10 2.96 -8.08
N THR A 10 -10.70 1.69 -8.16
CA THR A 10 -9.59 1.23 -9.01
C THR A 10 -9.99 -0.03 -9.76
N ARG A 11 -9.45 -0.20 -10.96
CA ARG A 11 -9.58 -1.39 -11.81
C ARG A 11 -8.21 -2.05 -11.97
N LEU A 12 -8.20 -3.35 -12.29
CA LEU A 12 -6.95 -4.12 -12.44
C LEU A 12 -6.06 -3.60 -13.58
N ASP A 13 -6.65 -2.98 -14.59
CA ASP A 13 -6.00 -2.39 -15.76
C ASP A 13 -5.61 -0.91 -15.58
N ASP A 14 -5.89 -0.32 -14.41
CA ASP A 14 -5.54 1.08 -14.15
C ASP A 14 -4.02 1.30 -14.11
N TYR A 15 -3.62 2.43 -14.69
CA TYR A 15 -2.22 2.84 -14.69
C TYR A 15 -1.86 3.48 -13.34
N LEU A 16 -0.99 2.82 -12.56
CA LEU A 16 -0.62 3.22 -11.20
C LEU A 16 -0.24 4.71 -11.08
N PRO A 17 0.62 5.29 -11.93
CA PRO A 17 0.99 6.70 -11.80
C PRO A 17 -0.21 7.66 -11.88
N HIS A 18 -1.23 7.33 -12.68
CA HIS A 18 -2.44 8.13 -12.75
C HIS A 18 -3.29 7.99 -11.48
N VAL A 19 -3.43 6.78 -10.95
CA VAL A 19 -4.15 6.53 -9.69
C VAL A 19 -3.51 7.32 -8.56
N ILE A 20 -2.17 7.26 -8.42
CA ILE A 20 -1.43 8.00 -7.40
C ILE A 20 -1.64 9.50 -7.56
N ALA A 21 -1.46 10.04 -8.77
CA ALA A 21 -1.62 11.47 -9.02
C ALA A 21 -3.03 11.95 -8.65
N ARG A 22 -4.07 11.19 -9.00
CA ARG A 22 -5.47 11.51 -8.66
C ARG A 22 -5.76 11.43 -7.17
N CYS A 23 -5.26 10.42 -6.48
CA CYS A 23 -5.44 10.28 -5.03
C CYS A 23 -4.74 11.42 -4.28
N VAL A 24 -3.52 11.79 -4.68
CA VAL A 24 -2.80 12.94 -4.10
C VAL A 24 -3.53 14.26 -4.37
N GLU A 25 -4.00 14.49 -5.60
CA GLU A 25 -4.79 15.67 -5.95
C GLU A 25 -6.06 15.77 -5.08
N LYS A 26 -6.83 14.67 -4.98
CA LYS A 26 -8.06 14.62 -4.20
C LYS A 26 -7.81 14.79 -2.70
N ALA A 27 -6.79 14.13 -2.15
CA ALA A 27 -6.46 14.23 -0.73
C ALA A 27 -6.10 15.68 -0.35
N ASN A 28 -5.30 16.34 -1.19
CA ASN A 28 -4.96 17.74 -0.99
C ASN A 28 -6.15 18.69 -1.22
N ARG A 29 -7.00 18.43 -2.22
CA ARG A 29 -8.16 19.29 -2.50
C ARG A 29 -9.22 19.19 -1.40
N HIS A 30 -9.52 17.97 -0.94
CA HIS A 30 -10.60 17.74 0.02
C HIS A 30 -10.11 17.74 1.47
N GLN A 31 -8.80 17.82 1.70
CA GLN A 31 -8.18 17.74 3.02
C GLN A 31 -8.60 16.46 3.77
N ARG A 32 -8.64 15.33 3.06
CA ARG A 32 -9.10 14.02 3.56
C ARG A 32 -8.23 12.87 3.04
N PRO A 33 -8.06 11.79 3.80
CA PRO A 33 -7.32 10.62 3.34
C PRO A 33 -8.12 9.79 2.32
N TYR A 34 -7.43 9.28 1.29
CA TYR A 34 -7.98 8.42 0.24
C TYR A 34 -7.26 7.08 0.20
N ARG A 35 -8.00 5.96 0.18
CA ARG A 35 -7.44 4.61 0.02
C ARG A 35 -7.65 4.12 -1.40
N PHE A 36 -6.62 3.52 -1.99
CA PHE A 36 -6.76 2.78 -3.24
C PHE A 36 -6.10 1.41 -3.12
N SER A 37 -6.56 0.46 -3.94
CA SER A 37 -6.02 -0.89 -3.98
C SER A 37 -5.75 -1.31 -5.42
N LEU A 38 -4.50 -1.57 -5.77
CA LEU A 38 -4.11 -1.93 -7.12
C LEU A 38 -3.08 -3.07 -7.12
N ASN A 39 -3.35 -4.11 -7.89
CA ASN A 39 -2.46 -5.28 -8.06
C ASN A 39 -1.95 -5.86 -6.73
N GLY A 40 -2.84 -5.97 -5.72
CA GLY A 40 -2.50 -6.52 -4.41
C GLY A 40 -1.81 -5.56 -3.44
N ALA A 41 -1.49 -4.33 -3.84
CA ALA A 41 -1.09 -3.27 -2.93
C ALA A 41 -2.33 -2.50 -2.45
N THR A 42 -2.36 -2.11 -1.18
CA THR A 42 -3.38 -1.21 -0.62
C THR A 42 -2.69 -0.06 0.09
N THR A 43 -2.98 1.17 -0.34
CA THR A 43 -2.29 2.36 0.13
C THR A 43 -3.28 3.45 0.49
N ILE A 44 -3.02 4.13 1.61
CA ILE A 44 -3.79 5.29 2.07
C ILE A 44 -2.95 6.53 1.81
N VAL A 45 -3.50 7.47 1.06
CA VAL A 45 -2.89 8.76 0.71
C VAL A 45 -3.49 9.84 1.59
N HIS A 46 -2.64 10.48 2.40
CA HIS A 46 -2.98 11.59 3.27
C HIS A 46 -2.69 12.95 2.59
N PRO A 47 -3.41 14.02 2.99
CA PRO A 47 -3.06 15.38 2.57
C PRO A 47 -1.59 15.70 2.91
N GLY A 48 -0.88 16.33 1.97
CA GLY A 48 0.54 16.67 2.10
C GLY A 48 1.52 15.60 1.62
N GLN A 49 1.08 14.37 1.32
CA GLN A 49 1.96 13.36 0.73
C GLN A 49 2.29 13.65 -0.73
N SER A 50 3.51 13.31 -1.13
CA SER A 50 3.98 13.40 -2.51
C SER A 50 3.70 12.11 -3.29
N ALA A 51 3.48 12.22 -4.59
CA ALA A 51 3.30 11.05 -5.46
C ALA A 51 4.50 10.09 -5.41
N ALA A 52 5.72 10.61 -5.26
CA ALA A 52 6.93 9.80 -5.12
C ALA A 52 6.89 8.93 -3.87
N SER A 53 6.55 9.51 -2.70
CA SER A 53 6.43 8.76 -1.45
C SER A 53 5.35 7.68 -1.53
N VAL A 54 4.19 7.99 -2.11
CA VAL A 54 3.13 7.00 -2.31
C VAL A 54 3.58 5.87 -3.25
N ASN A 55 4.31 6.20 -4.32
CA ASN A 55 4.83 5.20 -5.26
C ASN A 55 5.84 4.27 -4.60
N GLU A 56 6.77 4.80 -3.79
CA GLU A 56 7.73 4.00 -3.03
C GLU A 56 7.03 2.99 -2.11
N ASP A 57 5.97 3.41 -1.42
CA ASP A 57 5.16 2.53 -0.56
C ASP A 57 4.51 1.39 -1.35
N VAL A 58 3.91 1.68 -2.51
CA VAL A 58 3.31 0.67 -3.38
C VAL A 58 4.37 -0.33 -3.87
N GLN A 59 5.52 0.16 -4.32
CA GLN A 59 6.62 -0.69 -4.78
C GLN A 59 7.14 -1.60 -3.66
N ARG A 60 7.27 -1.09 -2.42
CA ARG A 60 7.66 -1.89 -1.25
C ARG A 60 6.66 -3.00 -0.96
N GLN A 61 5.35 -2.73 -1.07
CA GLN A 61 4.32 -3.75 -0.85
C GLN A 61 4.38 -4.86 -1.91
N TRP A 62 4.56 -4.50 -3.18
CA TRP A 62 4.72 -5.49 -4.24
C TRP A 62 5.97 -6.33 -4.07
N GLN A 63 7.10 -5.72 -3.72
CA GLN A 63 8.33 -6.46 -3.43
C GLN A 63 8.11 -7.43 -2.27
N ALA A 64 7.45 -6.99 -1.18
CA ALA A 64 7.14 -7.84 -0.03
C ALA A 64 6.20 -9.01 -0.38
N ALA A 65 5.29 -8.81 -1.35
CA ALA A 65 4.40 -9.86 -1.84
C ALA A 65 5.11 -10.88 -2.77
N VAL A 66 6.15 -10.45 -3.48
CA VAL A 66 6.94 -11.31 -4.37
C VAL A 66 7.92 -12.21 -3.61
N VAL A 67 8.41 -11.81 -2.43
CA VAL A 67 9.25 -12.70 -1.61
C VAL A 67 8.36 -13.77 -0.98
N PRO A 68 8.40 -15.05 -1.42
CA PRO A 68 7.72 -16.10 -0.68
C PRO A 68 8.43 -16.15 0.66
N ARG A 69 7.68 -15.93 1.75
CA ARG A 69 8.17 -16.14 3.09
C ARG A 69 8.65 -17.59 3.15
N ARG A 70 9.96 -17.82 3.00
CA ARG A 70 10.60 -19.09 3.37
C ARG A 70 10.35 -19.22 4.86
N ALA A 71 9.26 -19.89 5.20
CA ALA A 71 9.03 -20.42 6.52
C ALA A 71 10.08 -21.52 6.74
N HIS A 72 11.30 -21.12 7.09
CA HIS A 72 12.21 -22.03 7.78
C HIS A 72 11.85 -21.98 9.26
N ALA A 73 10.90 -22.85 9.60
CA ALA A 73 10.94 -23.52 10.88
C ALA A 73 12.38 -24.02 11.09
N SER A 74 13.06 -23.48 12.11
CA SER A 74 14.23 -24.13 12.69
C SER A 74 13.78 -24.64 14.05
N ASP A 75 13.21 -25.84 13.98
CA ASP A 75 13.44 -26.96 14.89
C ASP A 75 13.71 -26.60 16.36
N ALA A 76 12.63 -26.56 17.13
CA ALA A 76 12.68 -26.94 18.52
C ALA A 76 12.82 -28.47 18.59
N GLY A 77 14.06 -28.95 18.70
CA GLY A 77 14.39 -30.37 18.70
C GLY A 77 15.51 -30.71 19.68
N LEU A 78 15.14 -30.79 20.96
CA LEU A 78 15.59 -31.78 21.94
C LEU A 78 16.96 -32.47 21.68
N SER A 79 17.99 -32.14 22.47
CA SER A 79 19.06 -33.10 22.76
C SER A 79 19.30 -33.14 24.26
N ALA A 80 18.51 -34.00 24.91
CA ALA A 80 18.89 -34.62 26.17
C ALA A 80 19.84 -35.78 25.84
N ASN A 81 21.10 -35.68 26.25
CA ASN A 81 21.84 -36.71 26.99
C ASN A 81 23.21 -36.18 27.41
#